data_AF-A0A928KJ26-F1
#
_entry.id   AF-A0A928KJ26-F1
#
_cell.length_a   1.000
_cell.length_b   1.000
_cell.length_c   1.000
_cell.angle_alpha   90.00
_cell.angle_beta   90.00
_cell.angle_gamma   90.00
#
_symmetry.space_group_name_H-M   'P 1'
#
loop_
_entity.id
_entity.type
_entity.pdbx_description
1 polymer ?
#
loop_
_entity_poly.entity_id
_entity_poly.type
_entity_poly.pdbx_seq_one_letter_code
_entity_poly.pdbx_strand_id
1 'polypeptide(L)'
;MKDTMYNKYYEKLISMVMMMNNHAKEKDLLRNHTNYGSVSTLSQILRDMGHEVDACVYGDGDYLISAKIIVDGETKINFED
;
A
#
# COMPACT_ATOMS: atom_id res chain seq x y z
N MET A 1 0.41 19.71 -8.67
CA MET A 1 0.91 18.72 -9.64
C MET A 1 -0.14 18.51 -10.72
N LYS A 2 0.23 18.23 -11.98
CA LYS A 2 -0.77 17.81 -12.99
C LYS A 2 -1.47 16.56 -12.45
N ASP A 3 -2.79 16.62 -12.35
CA ASP A 3 -3.62 15.56 -11.77
C ASP A 3 -3.72 14.38 -12.75
N THR A 4 -2.68 13.54 -12.79
CA THR A 4 -2.63 12.36 -13.66
C THR A 4 -3.27 11.16 -12.96
N MET A 5 -3.80 10.22 -13.76
CA MET A 5 -4.30 8.94 -13.22
C MET A 5 -3.24 8.21 -12.39
N TYR A 6 -1.97 8.31 -12.79
CA TYR A 6 -0.84 7.80 -12.02
C TYR A 6 -0.81 8.37 -10.60
N ASN A 7 -0.82 9.70 -10.45
CA ASN A 7 -0.77 10.34 -9.13
C ASN A 7 -1.94 9.89 -8.24
N LYS A 8 -3.14 9.75 -8.79
CA LYS A 8 -4.32 9.27 -8.05
C LYS A 8 -4.13 7.85 -7.53
N TYR A 9 -3.66 6.93 -8.37
CA TYR A 9 -3.44 5.54 -7.94
C TYR A 9 -2.24 5.41 -7.00
N TYR A 10 -1.19 6.20 -7.21
CA TYR A 10 -0.05 6.28 -6.32
C TYR A 10 -0.46 6.73 -4.91
N GLU A 11 -1.13 7.89 -4.79
CA GLU A 11 -1.60 8.40 -3.50
C GLU A 11 -2.56 7.42 -2.82
N LYS A 12 -3.45 6.78 -3.59
CA LYS A 12 -4.36 5.76 -3.07
C LYS A 12 -3.59 4.54 -2.56
N LEU A 13 -2.58 4.07 -3.27
CA LEU A 13 -1.75 2.93 -2.86
C LEU A 13 -1.08 3.22 -1.52
N ILE A 14 -0.43 4.38 -1.39
CA ILE A 14 0.21 4.79 -0.13
C ILE A 14 -0.81 4.85 1.01
N SER A 15 -1.98 5.46 0.79
CA SER A 15 -3.05 5.53 1.78
C SER A 15 -3.57 4.15 2.21
N MET A 16 -3.72 3.21 1.27
CA MET A 16 -4.17 1.85 1.61
C MET A 16 -3.12 1.08 2.41
N VAL A 17 -1.83 1.28 2.14
CA VAL A 17 -0.76 0.69 2.96
C VAL A 17 -0.76 1.26 4.38
N MET A 18 -0.87 2.59 4.54
CA MET A 18 -1.01 3.23 5.85
C MET A 18 -2.20 2.67 6.62
N MET A 19 -3.35 2.57 5.95
CA MET A 19 -4.57 2.09 6.60
C MET A 19 -4.52 0.59 6.93
N MET A 20 -3.88 -0.24 6.09
CA MET A 20 -3.60 -1.64 6.41
C MET A 20 -2.81 -1.74 7.72
N ASN A 21 -1.70 -1.00 7.85
CA ASN A 21 -0.89 -0.99 9.06
C ASN A 21 -1.65 -0.44 10.28
N ASN A 22 -2.43 0.62 10.11
CA ASN A 22 -3.23 1.20 11.20
C ASN A 22 -4.29 0.21 11.71
N HIS A 23 -4.96 -0.52 10.81
CA HIS A 23 -5.93 -1.54 11.23
C HIS A 23 -5.27 -2.76 11.89
N ALA A 24 -4.01 -3.06 11.58
CA ALA A 24 -3.24 -4.03 12.37
C ALA A 24 -3.02 -3.52 13.81
N LYS A 25 -2.63 -2.24 13.98
CA LYS A 25 -2.48 -1.59 15.30
C LYS A 25 -3.81 -1.57 16.09
N GLU A 26 -4.93 -1.32 15.40
CA GLU A 26 -6.29 -1.28 15.98
C GLU A 26 -6.91 -2.66 16.20
N LYS A 27 -6.27 -3.74 15.74
CA LYS A 27 -6.79 -5.11 15.77
C LYS A 27 -8.09 -5.32 14.98
N ASP A 28 -8.26 -4.58 13.88
CA ASP A 28 -9.37 -4.75 12.93
C ASP A 28 -8.92 -5.64 11.76
N LEU A 29 -9.07 -6.96 11.96
CA LEU A 29 -8.61 -7.97 11.00
C LEU A 29 -9.28 -7.83 9.62
N LEU A 30 -10.59 -7.58 9.61
CA LEU A 30 -11.36 -7.53 8.36
C LEU A 30 -10.94 -6.35 7.49
N ARG A 31 -10.77 -5.17 8.09
CA ARG A 31 -10.30 -3.99 7.35
C ARG A 31 -8.83 -4.10 6.98
N ASN A 32 -7.99 -4.71 7.82
CA ASN A 32 -6.60 -5.00 7.47
C ASN A 32 -6.50 -5.83 6.17
N HIS A 33 -7.24 -6.94 6.08
CA HIS A 33 -7.22 -7.81 4.89
C HIS A 33 -7.88 -7.16 3.68
N THR A 34 -8.96 -6.39 3.89
CA THR A 34 -9.60 -5.61 2.81
C THR A 34 -8.62 -4.60 2.20
N ASN A 35 -7.84 -3.93 3.05
CA ASN A 35 -6.87 -2.94 2.59
C ASN A 35 -5.68 -3.62 1.91
N TYR A 36 -5.24 -4.79 2.36
CA TYR A 36 -4.25 -5.59 1.62
C TYR A 36 -4.73 -5.93 0.20
N GLY A 37 -5.99 -6.34 0.03
CA GLY A 37 -6.56 -6.55 -1.31
C GLY A 37 -6.53 -5.29 -2.18
N SER A 38 -6.77 -4.11 -1.57
CA SER A 38 -6.66 -2.82 -2.26
C SER A 38 -5.22 -2.49 -2.64
N VAL A 39 -4.25 -2.73 -1.75
CA VAL A 39 -2.81 -2.58 -2.02
C VAL A 39 -2.40 -3.45 -3.20
N SER A 40 -2.75 -4.74 -3.19
CA SER A 40 -2.44 -5.66 -4.28
C SER A 40 -3.01 -5.20 -5.62
N THR A 41 -4.27 -4.73 -5.63
CA THR A 41 -4.94 -4.26 -6.85
C THR A 41 -4.28 -3.00 -7.41
N LEU A 42 -4.01 -2.02 -6.56
CA LEU A 42 -3.39 -0.75 -6.96
C LEU A 42 -1.95 -0.94 -7.45
N SER A 43 -1.18 -1.81 -6.78
CA SER A 43 0.15 -2.19 -7.26
C SER A 43 0.10 -2.84 -8.64
N GLN A 44 -0.93 -3.65 -8.95
CA GLN A 44 -1.09 -4.21 -10.29
C GLN A 44 -1.43 -3.13 -11.32
N ILE A 45 -2.38 -2.24 -11.01
CA ILE A 45 -2.75 -1.14 -11.92
C ILE A 45 -1.54 -0.28 -12.28
N LEU A 46 -0.73 0.10 -11.30
CA LEU A 46 0.48 0.89 -11.55
C LEU A 46 1.50 0.13 -12.39
N ARG A 47 1.66 -1.18 -12.18
CA ARG A 47 2.51 -2.05 -13.02
C ARG A 47 2.00 -2.12 -14.45
N ASP A 48 0.69 -2.23 -14.66
CA ASP A 48 0.08 -2.22 -15.99
C ASP A 48 0.23 -0.86 -16.69
N MET A 49 0.37 0.22 -15.92
CA MET A 49 0.71 1.56 -16.42
C MET A 49 2.21 1.75 -16.73
N GLY A 50 3.04 0.74 -16.49
CA GLY A 50 4.47 0.75 -16.78
C GLY A 50 5.37 1.19 -15.63
N HIS A 51 4.85 1.26 -14.40
CA HIS A 51 5.62 1.63 -13.20
C HIS A 51 6.11 0.40 -12.44
N GLU A 52 7.29 0.49 -11.85
CA GLU A 52 7.80 -0.59 -11.00
C GLU A 52 7.23 -0.43 -9.59
N VAL A 53 6.53 -1.45 -9.09
CA VAL A 53 5.95 -1.43 -7.74
C VAL A 53 6.32 -2.69 -6.96
N ASP A 54 6.96 -2.49 -5.82
CA ASP A 54 7.24 -3.51 -4.81
C ASP A 54 6.58 -3.12 -3.48
N ALA A 55 5.42 -3.73 -3.21
CA ALA A 55 4.69 -3.64 -1.96
C ALA A 55 5.05 -4.84 -1.07
N CYS A 56 6.16 -4.73 -0.34
CA CYS A 56 6.61 -5.73 0.62
C CYS A 56 5.62 -5.82 1.81
N VAL A 57 4.87 -6.92 1.90
CA VAL A 57 3.93 -7.21 2.98
C VAL A 57 4.33 -8.51 3.67
N TYR A 58 4.30 -8.52 5.00
CA TYR A 58 4.55 -9.71 5.81
C TYR A 58 3.46 -9.91 6.86
N GLY A 59 3.34 -11.16 7.34
CA GLY A 59 2.39 -11.51 8.39
C GLY A 59 2.95 -11.22 9.79
N ASP A 60 2.12 -10.63 10.64
CA ASP A 60 2.35 -10.47 12.08
C ASP A 60 1.13 -11.01 12.83
N GLY A 61 1.21 -12.29 13.22
CA GLY A 61 0.05 -13.07 13.65
C GLY A 61 -0.97 -13.21 12.51
N ASP A 62 -2.21 -12.82 12.76
CA ASP A 62 -3.29 -12.84 11.77
C ASP A 62 -3.32 -11.58 10.86
N TYR A 63 -2.48 -10.58 11.15
CA TYR A 63 -2.48 -9.29 10.46
C TYR A 63 -1.39 -9.20 9.39
N LEU A 64 -1.62 -8.33 8.41
CA LEU A 64 -0.68 -8.00 7.34
C LEU A 64 -0.11 -6.61 7.56
N ILE A 65 1.22 -6.49 7.50
CA ILE A 65 1.95 -5.24 7.74
C ILE A 65 2.95 -4.99 6.61
N SER A 66 3.14 -3.73 6.24
CA SER A 66 4.21 -3.31 5.34
C SER A 66 5.16 -2.35 6.04
N ALA A 67 6.46 -2.68 6.05
CA ALA A 67 7.50 -1.78 6.56
C ALA A 67 7.93 -0.74 5.51
N LYS A 68 7.78 -1.07 4.22
CA LYS A 68 8.20 -0.23 3.10
C LYS A 68 7.42 -0.55 1.83
N ILE A 69 7.29 0.46 0.97
CA ILE A 69 6.90 0.29 -0.43
C ILE A 69 7.93 0.97 -1.33
N ILE A 70 8.19 0.39 -2.50
CA ILE A 70 9.06 0.97 -3.51
C ILE A 70 8.22 1.20 -4.77
N VAL A 71 8.26 2.42 -5.30
CA VAL A 71 7.63 2.78 -6.58
C VAL A 71 8.66 3.51 -7.44
N ASP A 72 8.97 2.99 -8.63
CA ASP A 72 9.96 3.55 -9.56
C ASP A 72 11.32 3.86 -8.89
N GLY A 73 11.76 2.96 -8.00
CA GLY A 73 12.99 3.12 -7.21
C GLY A 73 12.88 4.07 -6.01
N GLU A 74 11.78 4.83 -5.89
CA GLU A 74 11.51 5.65 -4.70
C GLU A 74 10.99 4.78 -3.56
N THR A 75 11.70 4.76 -2.43
CA THR A 75 11.29 4.02 -1.24
C THR A 75 10.50 4.94 -0.30
N LYS A 76 9.31 4.50 0.12
CA LYS A 76 8.60 5.05 1.28
C LYS A 76 8.69 4.06 2.43
N ILE A 77 9.10 4.55 3.60
CA ILE A 77 9.33 3.78 4.83
C ILE A 77 8.52 4.45 5.94
N ASN A 78 8.08 3.69 6.94
CA ASN A 78 7.39 4.18 8.13
C ASN A 78 6.18 5.05 7.77
N PHE A 79 5.09 4.36 7.44
CA PHE A 79 3.76 4.90 7.17
C PHE A 79 3.07 5.48 8.43
N GLU A 80 3.83 6.16 9.28
CA GLU A 80 3.31 6.90 10.44
C GLU A 80 3.02 8.34 10.02
N ASP A 81 1.86 8.84 10.44
CA ASP A 81 1.47 10.25 10.30
C ASP A 81 2.36 11.17 11.16
#